data_AF-A0A4R1XIC2-F1
#
_entry.id   AF-A0A4R1XIC2-F1
#
_cell.length_a   1.000
_cell.length_b   1.000
_cell.length_c   1.000
_cell.angle_alpha   90.00
_cell.angle_beta   90.00
_cell.angle_gamma   90.00
#
_symmetry.space_group_name_H-M   'P 1'
#
loop_
_entity.id
_entity.type
_entity.pdbx_description
1 polymer ?
#
loop_
_entity_poly.entity_id
_entity_poly.type
_entity_poly.pdbx_seq_one_letter_code
_entity_poly.pdbx_strand_id
1 'polypeptide(L)'
;MMKLLLVAACLVSITASANELRCVDSYPLFKKLDNDSVFLFQHMHFEDMKKFSDKYSYTLLFSAQHPAQTFSYGKWKDKAQAEQDARSFHRFSKSLNLKVQEYRYNSPKLNYISTQGEVCVVPVVFKYTMLEKEYVHEYDMIYVRNLNAKKWRAFKYIGIETKKDFDEFFPDFPNTVRLSDQKVNGLNYADSGYAMSNAIYQEFDFEITDEVTQGWEKEKQESATLLKNNGY
;
A
#
# COMPACT_ATOMS: atom_id res chain seq x y z
N MET A 1 -50.77 -44.44 15.67
CA MET A 1 -49.39 -44.17 16.13
C MET A 1 -48.54 -43.79 14.92
N MET A 2 -48.54 -42.52 14.48
CA MET A 2 -47.73 -42.08 13.33
C MET A 2 -47.64 -40.54 13.27
N LYS A 3 -47.15 -39.90 14.33
CA LYS A 3 -46.93 -38.44 14.36
C LYS A 3 -45.77 -38.07 15.30
N LEU A 4 -44.60 -38.68 15.12
CA LEU A 4 -43.39 -38.30 15.87
C LEU A 4 -42.14 -38.73 15.09
N LEU A 5 -41.87 -38.10 13.95
CA LEU A 5 -40.60 -38.33 13.23
C LEU A 5 -40.15 -37.20 12.29
N LEU A 6 -40.80 -36.02 12.30
CA LEU A 6 -40.51 -34.93 11.36
C LEU A 6 -39.75 -33.73 11.95
N VAL A 7 -39.33 -33.77 13.22
CA VAL A 7 -38.64 -32.63 13.87
C VAL A 7 -37.11 -32.81 13.94
N ALA A 8 -36.58 -33.99 13.61
CA ALA A 8 -35.15 -34.27 13.71
C ALA A 8 -34.30 -33.82 12.49
N ALA A 9 -34.91 -33.33 11.40
CA ALA A 9 -34.21 -33.05 10.14
C ALA A 9 -33.71 -31.59 9.99
N CYS A 10 -34.05 -30.66 10.90
CA CYS A 10 -33.66 -29.24 10.79
C CYS A 10 -32.48 -28.82 11.66
N LEU A 11 -31.80 -29.75 12.35
CA LEU A 11 -30.67 -29.44 13.24
C LEU A 11 -29.29 -29.80 12.64
N VAL A 12 -29.22 -30.07 11.34
CA VAL A 12 -27.94 -29.91 10.63
C VAL A 12 -27.78 -28.41 10.39
N SER A 13 -27.57 -27.68 11.49
CA SER A 13 -27.03 -26.33 11.46
C SER A 13 -25.72 -26.45 10.71
N ILE A 14 -25.78 -26.02 9.45
CA ILE A 14 -24.63 -25.78 8.61
C ILE A 14 -23.72 -24.93 9.48
N THR A 15 -22.64 -25.52 10.01
CA THR A 15 -21.53 -24.76 10.56
C THR A 15 -20.88 -24.10 9.36
N ALA A 16 -21.57 -23.12 8.79
CA ALA A 16 -20.94 -22.06 8.04
C ALA A 16 -19.98 -21.46 9.06
N SER A 17 -18.74 -21.96 9.04
CA SER A 17 -17.66 -21.34 9.76
C SER A 17 -17.59 -19.96 9.16
N ALA A 18 -18.24 -19.00 9.81
CA ALA A 18 -17.95 -17.60 9.60
C ALA A 18 -16.43 -17.54 9.75
N ASN A 19 -15.73 -17.32 8.62
CA ASN A 19 -14.29 -17.18 8.66
C ASN A 19 -14.06 -16.00 9.60
N GLU A 20 -13.64 -16.30 10.83
CA GLU A 20 -13.39 -15.29 11.84
C GLU A 20 -12.41 -14.30 11.22
N LEU A 21 -12.79 -13.02 11.23
CA LEU A 21 -11.94 -11.98 10.66
C LEU A 21 -10.61 -11.98 11.44
N ARG A 22 -9.51 -12.16 10.72
CA ARG A 22 -8.16 -12.36 11.25
C ARG A 22 -7.33 -11.08 11.30
N CYS A 23 -7.87 -9.91 10.97
CA CYS A 23 -7.06 -8.72 10.82
C CYS A 23 -6.15 -8.41 12.02
N VAL A 24 -6.72 -8.22 13.22
CA VAL A 24 -5.94 -7.88 14.43
C VAL A 24 -4.98 -9.02 14.79
N ASP A 25 -5.45 -10.26 14.71
CA ASP A 25 -4.62 -11.46 14.91
C ASP A 25 -3.45 -11.57 13.93
N SER A 26 -3.53 -10.90 12.78
CA SER A 26 -2.51 -10.91 11.73
C SER A 26 -1.50 -9.76 11.86
N TYR A 27 -1.64 -8.85 12.82
CA TYR A 27 -0.68 -7.75 13.02
C TYR A 27 0.77 -8.23 13.22
N PRO A 28 1.06 -9.32 13.95
CA PRO A 28 2.42 -9.85 14.02
C PRO A 28 2.98 -10.26 12.64
N LEU A 29 2.14 -10.80 11.76
CA LEU A 29 2.52 -11.11 10.39
C LEU A 29 2.77 -9.83 9.59
N PHE A 30 1.89 -8.83 9.68
CA PHE A 30 2.07 -7.55 8.98
C PHE A 30 3.39 -6.88 9.39
N LYS A 31 3.67 -6.82 10.71
CA LYS A 31 4.95 -6.34 11.25
C LYS A 31 6.15 -7.07 10.65
N LYS A 32 6.05 -8.39 10.54
CA LYS A 32 7.11 -9.19 9.93
C LYS A 32 7.28 -8.85 8.45
N LEU A 33 6.19 -8.71 7.69
CA LEU A 33 6.27 -8.36 6.27
C LEU A 33 6.93 -6.99 6.07
N ASP A 34 6.58 -6.01 6.89
CA ASP A 34 7.14 -4.66 6.76
C ASP A 34 8.63 -4.63 7.20
N ASN A 35 9.01 -5.37 8.25
CA ASN A 35 10.42 -5.56 8.61
C ASN A 35 11.23 -6.29 7.54
N ASP A 36 10.67 -7.37 6.96
CA ASP A 36 11.30 -8.11 5.87
C ASP A 36 11.48 -7.19 4.65
N SER A 37 10.47 -6.38 4.32
CA SER A 37 10.52 -5.40 3.22
C SER A 37 11.64 -4.38 3.41
N VAL A 38 11.73 -3.77 4.60
CA VAL A 38 12.81 -2.84 4.96
C VAL A 38 14.18 -3.51 4.85
N PHE A 39 14.32 -4.72 5.41
CA PHE A 39 15.58 -5.47 5.36
C PHE A 39 16.02 -5.76 3.92
N LEU A 40 15.10 -6.26 3.08
CA LEU A 40 15.37 -6.53 1.68
C LEU A 40 15.78 -5.26 0.92
N PHE A 41 15.08 -4.15 1.19
CA PHE A 41 15.35 -2.87 0.55
C PHE A 41 16.75 -2.34 0.89
N GLN A 42 17.18 -2.46 2.15
CA GLN A 42 18.48 -1.96 2.62
C GLN A 42 19.64 -2.88 2.28
N HIS A 43 19.46 -4.19 2.40
CA HIS A 43 20.59 -5.13 2.44
C HIS A 43 20.70 -6.03 1.22
N MET A 44 19.58 -6.31 0.53
CA MET A 44 19.55 -7.34 -0.51
C MET A 44 19.67 -6.79 -1.93
N HIS A 45 19.72 -7.69 -2.89
CA HIS A 45 19.68 -7.36 -4.31
C HIS A 45 18.26 -7.03 -4.76
N PHE A 46 18.16 -6.24 -5.83
CA PHE A 46 16.86 -5.85 -6.40
C PHE A 46 15.96 -7.05 -6.71
N GLU A 47 16.52 -8.17 -7.18
CA GLU A 47 15.74 -9.37 -7.52
C GLU A 47 15.04 -9.99 -6.31
N ASP A 48 15.63 -9.91 -5.11
CA ASP A 48 15.01 -10.43 -3.89
C ASP A 48 13.87 -9.52 -3.42
N MET A 49 14.07 -8.20 -3.51
CA MET A 49 13.02 -7.20 -3.29
C MET A 49 11.88 -7.39 -4.28
N LYS A 50 12.19 -7.63 -5.56
CA LYS A 50 11.20 -7.89 -6.60
C LYS A 50 10.39 -9.14 -6.31
N LYS A 51 11.03 -10.28 -5.99
CA LYS A 51 10.35 -11.53 -5.62
C LYS A 51 9.42 -11.34 -4.42
N PHE A 52 9.86 -10.57 -3.43
CA PHE A 52 9.03 -10.24 -2.27
C PHE A 52 7.81 -9.41 -2.67
N SER A 53 8.00 -8.35 -3.46
CA SER A 53 6.90 -7.54 -3.99
C SER A 53 5.93 -8.38 -4.83
N ASP A 54 6.44 -9.26 -5.70
CA ASP A 54 5.63 -10.15 -6.54
C ASP A 54 4.70 -11.06 -5.69
N LYS A 55 5.20 -11.47 -4.52
CA LYS A 55 4.46 -12.34 -3.60
C LYS A 55 3.40 -11.59 -2.78
N TYR A 56 3.68 -10.36 -2.35
CA TYR A 56 2.88 -9.65 -1.35
C TYR A 56 2.12 -8.43 -1.88
N SER A 57 2.45 -7.91 -3.06
CA SER A 57 1.69 -6.81 -3.66
C SER A 57 0.30 -7.29 -4.07
N TYR A 58 -0.73 -6.55 -3.66
CA TYR A 58 -2.11 -6.82 -4.03
C TYR A 58 -2.39 -6.47 -5.49
N THR A 59 -1.79 -5.40 -6.01
CA THR A 59 -2.05 -4.89 -7.37
C THR A 59 -1.64 -5.87 -8.48
N LEU A 60 -0.69 -6.76 -8.20
CA LEU A 60 -0.25 -7.77 -9.16
C LEU A 60 -1.27 -8.86 -9.43
N LEU A 61 -2.33 -8.97 -8.63
CA LEU A 61 -3.47 -9.83 -8.96
C LEU A 61 -4.25 -9.33 -10.19
N PHE A 62 -4.07 -8.07 -10.56
CA PHE A 62 -4.77 -7.39 -11.64
C PHE A 62 -3.90 -7.21 -12.89
N SER A 63 -2.69 -7.78 -12.91
CA SER A 63 -1.78 -7.69 -14.07
C SER A 63 -2.33 -8.35 -15.33
N ALA A 64 -3.30 -9.25 -15.22
CA ALA A 64 -3.93 -9.86 -16.40
C ALA A 64 -4.76 -8.85 -17.22
N GLN A 65 -5.37 -7.87 -16.54
CA GLN A 65 -6.11 -6.77 -17.16
C GLN A 65 -5.17 -5.70 -17.73
N HIS A 66 -3.94 -5.65 -17.24
CA HIS A 66 -2.93 -4.64 -17.56
C HIS A 66 -1.59 -5.28 -17.96
N PRO A 67 -1.54 -6.10 -19.03
CA PRO A 67 -0.42 -7.02 -19.30
C PRO A 67 0.93 -6.32 -19.57
N ALA A 68 0.90 -5.08 -20.05
CA ALA A 68 2.08 -4.27 -20.33
C ALA A 68 2.40 -3.25 -19.21
N GLN A 69 1.65 -3.26 -18.12
CA GLN A 69 1.73 -2.22 -17.09
C GLN A 69 1.92 -2.79 -15.69
N THR A 70 2.33 -1.93 -14.77
CA THR A 70 2.45 -2.22 -13.34
C THR A 70 1.95 -1.03 -12.56
N PHE A 71 1.07 -1.27 -11.59
CA PHE A 71 0.57 -0.22 -10.72
C PHE A 71 1.64 0.15 -9.70
N SER A 72 2.07 1.41 -9.71
CA SER A 72 3.13 1.92 -8.85
C SER A 72 2.93 3.41 -8.60
N TYR A 73 3.05 3.84 -7.34
CA TYR A 73 2.85 5.23 -6.93
C TYR A 73 1.51 5.81 -7.43
N GLY A 74 0.42 5.08 -7.21
CA GLY A 74 -0.94 5.53 -7.49
C GLY A 74 -1.38 5.48 -8.96
N LYS A 75 -0.56 4.97 -9.89
CA LYS A 75 -0.90 4.88 -11.32
C LYS A 75 -0.35 3.62 -12.00
N TRP A 76 -1.04 3.19 -13.06
CA TRP A 76 -0.52 2.20 -14.01
C TRP A 76 0.61 2.81 -14.85
N LYS A 77 1.81 2.25 -14.76
CA LYS A 77 2.99 2.63 -15.55
C LYS A 77 3.36 1.54 -16.52
N ASP A 78 4.00 1.88 -17.64
CA ASP A 78 4.66 0.89 -18.49
C ASP A 78 5.61 0.01 -17.64
N LYS A 79 5.58 -1.30 -17.88
CA LYS A 79 6.29 -2.26 -17.04
C LYS A 79 7.82 -2.08 -17.09
N ALA A 80 8.38 -1.81 -18.27
CA ALA A 80 9.82 -1.60 -18.42
C ALA A 80 10.26 -0.31 -17.72
N GLN A 81 9.48 0.76 -17.88
CA GLN A 81 9.73 2.02 -17.17
C GLN A 81 9.61 1.85 -15.64
N ALA A 82 8.56 1.18 -15.16
CA ALA A 82 8.35 0.95 -13.74
C ALA A 82 9.48 0.13 -13.10
N GLU A 83 9.99 -0.87 -13.83
CA GLU A 83 11.13 -1.66 -13.38
C GLU A 83 12.42 -0.83 -13.36
N GLN A 84 12.66 -0.01 -14.38
CA GLN A 84 13.80 0.89 -14.42
C GLN A 84 13.76 1.92 -13.27
N ASP A 85 12.60 2.53 -13.02
CA ASP A 85 12.37 3.44 -11.90
C ASP A 85 12.71 2.73 -10.58
N ALA A 86 12.19 1.52 -10.37
CA ALA A 86 12.40 0.74 -9.16
C ALA A 86 13.87 0.34 -8.97
N ARG A 87 14.58 -0.04 -10.04
CA ARG A 87 16.02 -0.35 -10.01
C ARG A 87 16.85 0.89 -9.68
N SER A 88 16.52 2.04 -10.27
CA SER A 88 17.19 3.31 -9.98
C SER A 88 16.95 3.74 -8.55
N PHE A 89 15.71 3.67 -8.06
CA PHE A 89 15.37 3.96 -6.67
C PHE A 89 16.05 3.01 -5.69
N HIS A 90 16.13 1.70 -5.98
CA HIS A 90 16.84 0.72 -5.13
C HIS A 90 18.34 0.98 -5.07
N ARG A 91 18.97 1.38 -6.18
CA ARG A 91 20.39 1.76 -6.17
C ARG A 91 20.61 3.05 -5.38
N PHE A 92 19.74 4.04 -5.60
CA PHE A 92 19.82 5.33 -4.94
C PHE A 92 19.54 5.21 -3.42
N SER A 93 18.58 4.40 -3.01
CA SER A 93 18.24 4.29 -1.59
C SER A 93 19.35 3.75 -0.71
N LYS A 94 20.28 2.96 -1.28
CA LYS A 94 21.48 2.50 -0.58
C LYS A 94 22.42 3.64 -0.19
N SER A 95 22.40 4.78 -0.90
CA SER A 95 23.19 5.96 -0.50
C SER A 95 22.49 6.86 0.52
N LEU A 96 21.20 6.63 0.81
CA LEU A 96 20.40 7.50 1.66
C LEU A 96 20.54 7.25 3.16
N ASN A 97 21.34 6.25 3.57
CA ASN A 97 21.57 5.88 4.97
C ASN A 97 20.28 5.73 5.79
N LEU A 98 19.25 5.11 5.19
CA LEU A 98 17.94 4.95 5.83
C LEU A 98 18.07 4.13 7.13
N LYS A 99 17.51 4.63 8.23
CA LYS A 99 17.43 3.95 9.51
C LYS A 99 15.99 3.95 10.01
N VAL A 100 15.39 2.78 10.16
CA VAL A 100 14.03 2.67 10.71
C VAL A 100 14.06 2.85 12.22
N GLN A 101 13.21 3.75 12.71
CA GLN A 101 13.05 4.01 14.14
C GLN A 101 11.79 3.35 14.69
N GLU A 102 10.67 3.45 13.97
CA GLU A 102 9.36 2.95 14.42
C GLU A 102 8.52 2.50 13.23
N TYR A 103 7.81 1.38 13.41
CA TYR A 103 6.68 1.00 12.56
C TYR A 103 5.50 0.64 13.47
N ARG A 104 4.50 1.52 13.52
CA ARG A 104 3.36 1.42 14.42
C ARG A 104 2.07 1.22 13.65
N TYR A 105 1.29 0.22 14.06
CA TYR A 105 -0.05 -0.07 13.56
C TYR A 105 -1.06 0.46 14.56
N ASN A 106 -1.98 1.28 14.09
CA ASN A 106 -3.10 1.75 14.89
C ASN A 106 -4.27 0.75 14.79
N SER A 107 -5.35 1.01 15.53
CA SER A 107 -6.58 0.22 15.39
C SER A 107 -7.11 0.26 13.96
N PRO A 108 -7.65 -0.86 13.44
CA PRO A 108 -8.12 -0.92 12.07
C PRO A 108 -9.32 0.00 11.88
N LYS A 109 -9.34 0.77 10.79
CA LYS A 109 -10.50 1.59 10.38
C LYS A 109 -11.66 0.72 9.90
N LEU A 110 -11.33 -0.43 9.32
CA LEU A 110 -12.28 -1.33 8.67
C LEU A 110 -11.73 -2.75 8.66
N ASN A 111 -12.61 -3.73 8.84
CA ASN A 111 -12.32 -5.15 8.71
C ASN A 111 -13.61 -5.86 8.27
N TYR A 112 -13.65 -6.40 7.05
CA TYR A 112 -14.86 -7.02 6.48
C TYR A 112 -14.54 -8.09 5.44
N ILE A 113 -15.54 -8.89 5.07
CA ILE A 113 -15.46 -9.81 3.94
C ILE A 113 -15.97 -9.10 2.68
N SER A 114 -15.09 -8.97 1.70
CA SER A 114 -15.37 -8.50 0.36
C SER A 114 -15.41 -9.66 -0.64
N THR A 115 -15.76 -9.34 -1.88
CA THR A 115 -15.63 -10.22 -3.06
C THR A 115 -14.20 -10.67 -3.31
N GLN A 116 -13.19 -9.91 -2.85
CA GLN A 116 -11.77 -10.20 -3.01
C GLN A 116 -11.16 -10.99 -1.83
N GLY A 117 -11.90 -11.11 -0.73
CA GLY A 117 -11.49 -11.83 0.47
C GLY A 117 -11.74 -11.02 1.74
N GLU A 118 -10.96 -11.28 2.79
CA GLU A 118 -11.02 -10.42 3.98
C GLU A 118 -10.19 -9.15 3.71
N VAL A 119 -10.81 -7.98 3.82
CA VAL A 119 -10.15 -6.69 3.65
C VAL A 119 -10.01 -6.02 5.00
N CYS A 120 -8.79 -5.59 5.32
CA CYS A 120 -8.51 -4.82 6.52
C CYS A 120 -7.75 -3.54 6.21
N VAL A 121 -8.28 -2.41 6.69
CA VAL A 121 -7.66 -1.10 6.56
C VAL A 121 -7.02 -0.74 7.88
N VAL A 122 -5.69 -0.61 7.88
CA VAL A 122 -4.89 -0.36 9.07
C VAL A 122 -4.11 0.94 8.89
N PRO A 123 -4.37 1.99 9.69
CA PRO A 123 -3.54 3.17 9.70
C PRO A 123 -2.16 2.83 10.26
N VAL A 124 -1.12 3.27 9.56
CA VAL A 124 0.28 3.02 9.87
C VAL A 124 1.00 4.34 10.11
N VAL A 125 1.88 4.34 11.11
CA VAL A 125 2.91 5.37 11.29
C VAL A 125 4.28 4.73 11.14
N PHE A 126 5.05 5.19 10.16
CA PHE A 126 6.40 4.72 9.88
C PHE A 126 7.38 5.87 10.08
N LYS A 127 8.24 5.75 11.10
CA LYS A 127 9.29 6.73 11.39
C LYS A 127 10.64 6.19 10.98
N TYR A 128 11.38 7.00 10.26
CA TYR A 128 12.73 6.66 9.84
C TYR A 128 13.59 7.92 9.72
N THR A 129 14.88 7.73 9.84
CA THR A 129 15.88 8.74 9.50
C THR A 129 16.41 8.46 8.11
N MET A 130 16.56 9.50 7.29
CA MET A 130 17.17 9.45 5.96
C MET A 130 17.97 10.72 5.78
N LEU A 131 19.23 10.62 5.31
CA LEU A 131 20.12 11.79 5.21
C LEU A 131 20.17 12.61 6.52
N GLU A 132 20.28 11.91 7.66
CA GLU A 132 20.29 12.49 9.01
C GLU A 132 19.04 13.30 9.41
N LYS A 133 17.99 13.31 8.56
CA LYS A 133 16.72 13.97 8.81
C LYS A 133 15.65 12.94 9.18
N GLU A 134 14.82 13.28 10.16
CA GLU A 134 13.70 12.43 10.56
C GLU A 134 12.49 12.63 9.63
N TYR A 135 11.88 11.52 9.26
CA TYR A 135 10.67 11.44 8.46
C TYR A 135 9.63 10.61 9.19
N VAL A 136 8.43 11.15 9.28
CA VAL A 136 7.23 10.50 9.83
C VAL A 136 6.24 10.33 8.68
N HIS A 137 6.08 9.09 8.24
CA HIS A 137 5.10 8.70 7.23
C HIS A 137 3.82 8.21 7.90
N GLU A 138 2.69 8.75 7.49
CA GLU A 138 1.36 8.33 7.94
C GLU A 138 0.55 7.95 6.72
N TYR A 139 -0.04 6.75 6.70
CA TYR A 139 -0.84 6.27 5.58
C TYR A 139 -1.75 5.12 6.02
N ASP A 140 -2.74 4.79 5.19
CA ASP A 140 -3.53 3.59 5.36
C ASP A 140 -2.94 2.43 4.54
N MET A 141 -2.65 1.32 5.21
CA MET A 141 -2.40 0.04 4.56
C MET A 141 -3.70 -0.74 4.44
N ILE A 142 -3.99 -1.21 3.23
CA ILE A 142 -5.10 -2.12 2.97
C ILE A 142 -4.52 -3.52 2.78
N TYR A 143 -4.73 -4.38 3.76
CA TYR A 143 -4.37 -5.79 3.69
C TYR A 143 -5.57 -6.61 3.19
N VAL A 144 -5.32 -7.51 2.24
CA VAL A 144 -6.34 -8.39 1.66
C VAL A 144 -5.93 -9.84 1.86
N ARG A 145 -6.74 -10.63 2.57
CA ARG A 145 -6.55 -12.07 2.76
C ARG A 145 -7.39 -12.83 1.77
N ASN A 146 -6.73 -13.60 0.92
CA ASN A 146 -7.42 -14.63 0.17
C ASN A 146 -7.93 -15.72 1.14
N LEU A 147 -9.25 -15.94 1.19
CA LEU A 147 -9.86 -16.85 2.16
C LEU A 147 -9.48 -18.32 1.93
N ASN A 148 -9.28 -18.72 0.66
CA ASN A 148 -8.95 -20.09 0.28
C ASN A 148 -7.46 -20.41 0.55
N ALA A 149 -6.57 -19.56 0.05
CA ALA A 149 -5.12 -19.73 0.19
C ALA A 149 -4.59 -19.30 1.57
N LYS A 150 -5.39 -18.57 2.36
CA LYS A 150 -5.01 -17.98 3.65
C LYS A 150 -3.76 -17.10 3.56
N LYS A 151 -3.56 -16.43 2.42
CA LYS A 151 -2.42 -15.54 2.15
C LYS A 151 -2.87 -14.09 2.18
N TRP A 152 -2.10 -13.27 2.87
CA TRP A 152 -2.27 -11.82 2.89
C TRP A 152 -1.44 -11.16 1.79
N ARG A 153 -2.02 -10.15 1.17
CA ARG A 153 -1.36 -9.19 0.28
C ARG A 153 -1.63 -7.78 0.78
N ALA A 154 -0.81 -6.83 0.36
CA ALA A 154 -0.85 -5.46 0.84
C ALA A 154 -1.01 -4.48 -0.32
N PHE A 155 -1.77 -3.43 -0.07
CA PHE A 155 -1.93 -2.26 -0.91
C PHE A 155 -1.69 -1.03 -0.04
N LYS A 156 -0.75 -0.17 -0.44
CA LYS A 156 -0.52 1.10 0.24
C LYS A 156 -1.36 2.18 -0.43
N TYR A 157 -2.32 2.74 0.29
CA TYR A 157 -3.15 3.83 -0.21
C TYR A 157 -2.42 5.17 -0.02
N ILE A 158 -2.29 5.93 -1.11
CA ILE A 158 -1.56 7.21 -1.14
C ILE A 158 -2.53 8.40 -1.07
N GLY A 159 -3.74 8.25 -1.59
CA GLY A 159 -4.72 9.34 -1.73
C GLY A 159 -4.75 9.97 -3.12
N ILE A 160 -3.89 9.52 -4.05
CA ILE A 160 -3.86 10.00 -5.45
C ILE A 160 -4.41 8.97 -6.44
N GLU A 161 -4.78 7.79 -5.97
CA GLU A 161 -5.38 6.75 -6.81
C GLU A 161 -6.64 7.30 -7.48
N THR A 162 -6.78 7.07 -8.79
CA THR A 162 -8.03 7.46 -9.47
C THR A 162 -9.18 6.61 -8.94
N LYS A 163 -10.40 7.17 -8.92
CA LYS A 163 -11.59 6.39 -8.54
C LYS A 163 -11.72 5.11 -9.36
N LYS A 164 -11.42 5.17 -10.66
CA LYS A 164 -11.46 4.00 -11.55
C LYS A 164 -10.50 2.91 -11.09
N ASP A 165 -9.25 3.24 -10.81
CA ASP A 165 -8.24 2.26 -10.38
C ASP A 165 -8.57 1.71 -8.97
N PHE A 166 -9.04 2.57 -8.07
CA PHE A 166 -9.45 2.14 -6.74
C PHE A 166 -10.65 1.18 -6.78
N ASP A 167 -11.67 1.49 -7.58
CA ASP A 167 -12.86 0.65 -7.77
C ASP A 167 -12.50 -0.69 -8.45
N GLU A 168 -11.44 -0.74 -9.28
CA GLU A 168 -10.94 -2.00 -9.84
C GLU A 168 -10.40 -2.93 -8.73
N PHE A 169 -9.62 -2.37 -7.80
CA PHE A 169 -9.02 -3.12 -6.70
C PHE A 169 -10.01 -3.49 -5.60
N PHE A 170 -10.97 -2.60 -5.32
CA PHE A 170 -11.91 -2.69 -4.21
C PHE A 170 -13.34 -2.30 -4.64
N PRO A 171 -14.00 -3.09 -5.52
CA PRO A 171 -15.28 -2.72 -6.14
C PRO A 171 -16.47 -2.62 -5.16
N ASP A 172 -16.32 -3.19 -3.96
CA ASP A 172 -17.31 -3.22 -2.89
C ASP A 172 -16.81 -2.51 -1.62
N PHE A 173 -15.86 -1.58 -1.77
CA PHE A 173 -15.37 -0.79 -0.65
C PHE A 173 -16.51 0.05 -0.05
N PRO A 174 -16.73 0.02 1.27
CA PRO A 174 -17.85 0.71 1.88
C PRO A 174 -17.67 2.24 1.85
N ASN A 175 -18.64 2.94 1.28
CA ASN A 175 -18.66 4.40 1.17
C ASN A 175 -18.70 5.13 2.52
N THR A 176 -18.95 4.42 3.62
CA THR A 176 -18.99 4.98 4.98
C THR A 176 -17.61 5.10 5.63
N VAL A 177 -16.58 4.47 5.05
CA VAL A 177 -15.21 4.51 5.57
C VAL A 177 -14.39 5.48 4.75
N ARG A 178 -13.86 6.51 5.42
CA ARG A 178 -12.94 7.47 4.82
C ARG A 178 -11.49 7.00 5.01
N LEU A 179 -10.79 6.77 3.91
CA LEU A 179 -9.34 6.58 3.91
C LEU A 179 -8.64 7.92 4.18
N SER A 180 -7.41 7.86 4.69
CA SER A 180 -6.54 9.02 4.85
C SER A 180 -5.51 9.06 3.72
N ASP A 181 -5.24 10.25 3.20
CA ASP A 181 -4.11 10.49 2.31
C ASP A 181 -2.79 10.17 3.03
N GLN A 182 -1.78 9.81 2.23
CA GLN A 182 -0.43 9.67 2.75
C GLN A 182 0.11 11.05 3.13
N LYS A 183 0.66 11.13 4.35
CA LYS A 183 1.41 12.28 4.81
C LYS A 183 2.86 11.93 5.13
N VAL A 184 3.74 12.89 4.92
CA VAL A 184 5.15 12.85 5.31
C VAL A 184 5.46 14.14 6.04
N ASN A 185 5.82 14.05 7.32
CA ASN A 185 6.04 15.22 8.20
C ASN A 185 4.87 16.22 8.14
N GLY A 186 3.63 15.71 8.07
CA GLY A 186 2.41 16.51 8.00
C GLY A 186 2.05 17.05 6.60
N LEU A 187 2.94 16.94 5.62
CA LEU A 187 2.68 17.34 4.22
C LEU A 187 1.97 16.21 3.47
N ASN A 188 1.01 16.53 2.62
CA ASN A 188 0.36 15.57 1.71
C ASN A 188 1.36 15.02 0.68
N TYR A 189 0.95 14.02 -0.12
CA TYR A 189 1.81 13.40 -1.13
C TYR A 189 2.41 14.39 -2.15
N ALA A 190 1.63 15.38 -2.61
CA ALA A 190 2.09 16.35 -3.61
C ALA A 190 3.21 17.26 -3.05
N ASP A 191 2.98 17.85 -1.87
CA ASP A 191 3.93 18.76 -1.23
C ASP A 191 5.18 18.01 -0.71
N SER A 192 4.98 16.82 -0.15
CA SER A 192 6.10 16.01 0.36
C SER A 192 7.01 15.48 -0.75
N GLY A 193 6.44 15.08 -1.90
CA GLY A 193 7.22 14.65 -3.07
C GLY A 193 8.14 15.77 -3.56
N TYR A 194 7.60 16.98 -3.71
CA TYR A 194 8.38 18.16 -4.09
C TYR A 194 9.50 18.46 -3.07
N ALA A 195 9.15 18.54 -1.78
CA ALA A 195 10.10 18.85 -0.72
C ALA A 195 11.23 17.82 -0.63
N MET A 196 10.91 16.53 -0.80
CA MET A 196 11.89 15.44 -0.78
C MET A 196 12.80 15.46 -2.00
N SER A 197 12.27 15.69 -3.21
CA SER A 197 13.08 15.84 -4.43
C SER A 197 14.07 17.00 -4.30
N ASN A 198 13.62 18.16 -3.83
CA ASN A 198 14.49 19.31 -3.60
C ASN A 198 15.58 19.00 -2.56
N ALA A 199 15.21 18.39 -1.43
CA ALA A 199 16.17 18.03 -0.38
C ALA A 199 17.23 17.03 -0.87
N ILE A 200 16.84 16.07 -1.70
CA ILE A 200 17.76 15.11 -2.34
C ILE A 200 18.73 15.84 -3.27
N TYR A 201 18.24 16.70 -4.16
CA TYR A 201 19.12 17.40 -5.11
C TYR A 201 20.13 18.29 -4.40
N GLN A 202 19.70 18.99 -3.35
CA GLN A 202 20.58 19.80 -2.51
C GLN A 202 21.65 18.96 -1.79
N GLU A 203 21.28 17.80 -1.24
CA GLU A 203 22.21 16.93 -0.52
C GLU A 203 23.31 16.38 -1.43
N PHE A 204 22.96 16.02 -2.67
CA PHE A 204 23.89 15.43 -3.64
C PHE A 204 24.55 16.46 -4.57
N ASP A 205 24.36 17.75 -4.32
CA ASP A 205 24.87 18.86 -5.15
C ASP A 205 24.52 18.70 -6.64
N PHE A 206 23.29 18.23 -6.91
CA PHE A 206 22.77 18.14 -8.26
C PHE A 206 22.27 19.51 -8.73
N GLU A 207 22.53 19.84 -10.00
CA GLU A 207 22.02 21.05 -10.60
C GLU A 207 20.48 21.04 -10.66
N ILE A 208 19.86 22.07 -10.08
CA ILE A 208 18.42 22.30 -10.16
C ILE A 208 18.18 23.29 -11.31
N THR A 209 17.95 22.75 -12.49
CA THR A 209 17.62 23.55 -13.68
C THR A 209 16.15 23.99 -13.68
N ASP A 210 15.81 24.94 -14.55
CA ASP A 210 14.41 25.31 -14.79
C ASP A 210 13.55 24.12 -15.26
N GLU A 211 14.12 23.22 -16.07
CA GLU A 211 13.42 22.01 -16.54
C GLU A 211 13.09 21.06 -15.40
N VAL A 212 14.06 20.82 -14.49
CA VAL A 212 13.84 20.00 -13.29
C VAL A 212 12.74 20.59 -12.41
N THR A 213 12.82 21.90 -12.17
CA THR A 213 11.84 22.62 -11.35
C THR A 213 10.44 22.55 -11.96
N GLN A 214 10.32 22.78 -13.28
CA GLN A 214 9.05 22.66 -14.01
C GLN A 214 8.50 21.24 -13.95
N GLY A 215 9.37 20.22 -14.05
CA GLY A 215 8.99 18.82 -13.90
C GLY A 215 8.36 18.53 -12.53
N TRP A 216 9.01 18.98 -11.45
CA TRP A 216 8.48 18.80 -10.09
C TRP A 216 7.19 19.56 -9.84
N GLU A 217 7.08 20.80 -10.33
CA GLU A 217 5.84 21.58 -10.20
C GLU A 217 4.68 20.92 -10.95
N LYS A 218 4.94 20.35 -12.13
CA LYS A 218 3.95 19.60 -12.88
C LYS A 218 3.47 18.36 -12.10
N GLU A 219 4.39 17.53 -11.59
CA GLU A 219 4.04 16.35 -10.81
C GLU A 219 3.28 16.70 -9.52
N LYS A 220 3.69 17.81 -8.87
CA LYS A 220 3.01 18.36 -7.71
C LYS A 220 1.56 18.76 -8.05
N GLN A 221 1.36 19.51 -9.13
CA GLN A 221 0.02 19.95 -9.57
C GLN A 221 -0.88 18.78 -9.96
N GLU A 222 -0.35 17.78 -10.67
CA GLU A 222 -1.08 16.55 -11.01
C GLU A 222 -1.51 15.81 -9.75
N SER A 223 -0.60 15.61 -8.80
CA SER A 223 -0.88 14.93 -7.53
C SER A 223 -1.89 15.70 -6.67
N ALA A 224 -1.76 17.04 -6.59
CA ALA A 224 -2.68 17.90 -5.85
C ALA A 224 -4.10 17.86 -6.44
N THR A 225 -4.21 17.77 -7.76
CA THR A 225 -5.51 17.62 -8.45
C THR A 225 -6.17 16.29 -8.08
N LEU A 226 -5.42 15.20 -8.05
CA LEU A 226 -5.93 13.88 -7.67
C LEU A 226 -6.33 13.82 -6.20
N LEU A 227 -5.52 14.39 -5.30
CA LEU A 227 -5.85 14.52 -3.87
C LEU A 227 -7.18 15.26 -3.68
N LYS A 228 -7.34 16.42 -4.35
CA LYS A 228 -8.57 17.21 -4.30
C LYS A 228 -9.77 16.43 -4.80
N ASN A 229 -9.63 15.69 -5.91
CA ASN A 229 -10.69 14.84 -6.46
C ASN A 229 -11.10 13.72 -5.49
N ASN A 230 -10.18 13.26 -4.65
CA ASN A 230 -10.43 12.28 -3.60
C ASN A 230 -10.86 12.90 -2.26
N GLY A 231 -11.00 14.22 -2.19
CA GLY A 231 -11.52 14.94 -1.03
C GLY A 231 -10.49 15.26 0.05
N TYR A 232 -9.21 15.42 -0.33
CA TYR A 232 -8.12 15.88 0.54
C TYR A 232 -7.69 17.30 0.22
#